data_AF-A0A7X9J5U1-F1
#
_entry.id   AF-A0A7X9J5U1-F1
#
_cell.length_a   1.000
_cell.length_b   1.000
_cell.length_c   1.000
_cell.angle_alpha   90.00
_cell.angle_beta   90.00
_cell.angle_gamma   90.00
#
_symmetry.space_group_name_H-M   'P 1'
#
loop_
_entity.id
_entity.type
_entity.pdbx_description
1 polymer ?
#
loop_
_entity_poly.entity_id
_entity_poly.type
_entity_poly.pdbx_seq_one_letter_code
_entity_poly.pdbx_strand_id
1 'polypeptide(L)'
;MKNKLIKLFSFLLIAMLFLTGCGQTSTKTVSTSTDSSDLHGTIAISGAFALYPMMTTWASEFQKIHPDVQFDISAGGAGKGMTDTLAGAVDIGMI
;
A
#
# COMPACT_ATOMS: atom_id res chain seq x y z
N MET A 1 1.11 26.40 -48.15
CA MET A 1 0.35 25.26 -47.55
C MET A 1 1.26 24.32 -46.77
N LYS A 2 2.43 23.93 -47.31
CA LYS A 2 3.41 23.04 -46.64
C LYS A 2 3.93 23.57 -45.29
N ASN A 3 4.09 24.88 -45.19
CA ASN A 3 4.48 25.62 -43.98
C ASN A 3 3.39 25.71 -42.89
N LYS A 4 2.10 25.63 -43.25
CA LYS A 4 1.02 25.49 -42.25
C LYS A 4 0.94 24.04 -41.73
N LEU A 5 1.20 23.06 -42.60
CA LEU A 5 1.23 21.64 -42.24
C LEU A 5 2.41 21.32 -41.30
N ILE A 6 3.59 21.88 -41.56
CA ILE A 6 4.79 21.75 -40.69
C ILE A 6 4.57 22.41 -39.31
N LYS A 7 3.94 23.59 -39.26
CA LYS A 7 3.60 24.26 -37.99
C LYS A 7 2.54 23.49 -37.20
N LEU A 8 1.56 22.90 -37.88
CA LEU A 8 0.52 22.06 -37.27
C LEU A 8 1.10 20.76 -36.70
N PHE A 9 2.05 20.14 -37.41
CA PHE A 9 2.72 18.93 -36.93
C PHE A 9 3.66 19.21 -35.74
N SER A 10 4.38 20.34 -35.77
CA SER A 10 5.22 20.79 -34.64
C SER A 10 4.40 21.12 -33.39
N PHE A 11 3.20 21.69 -33.55
CA PHE A 11 2.31 21.98 -32.42
C PHE A 11 1.72 20.69 -31.82
N LEU A 12 1.38 19.71 -32.66
CA LEU A 12 0.87 18.40 -32.24
C LEU A 12 1.91 17.58 -31.45
N LEU A 13 3.19 17.65 -31.87
CA LEU A 13 4.29 16.94 -31.19
C LEU A 13 4.59 17.50 -29.79
N ILE A 14 4.45 18.81 -29.60
CA ILE A 14 4.65 19.49 -28.31
C ILE A 14 3.48 19.25 -27.36
N ALA A 15 2.24 19.16 -27.86
CA ALA A 15 1.06 18.86 -27.07
C ALA A 15 1.08 17.44 -26.47
N MET A 16 1.74 16.49 -27.15
CA MET A 16 1.85 15.10 -26.70
C MET A 16 2.85 14.92 -25.54
N LEU A 17 3.78 15.87 -25.34
CA LEU A 17 4.73 15.88 -24.22
C LEU A 17 4.10 16.30 -22.88
N PHE A 18 2.94 16.96 -22.89
CA PHE A 18 2.27 17.42 -21.66
C PHE A 18 1.35 16.37 -21.01
N LEU A 19 1.08 15.23 -21.67
CA LEU A 19 0.17 14.20 -21.14
C LEU A 19 0.86 13.13 -20.27
N THR A 20 2.19 13.11 -20.19
CA THR A 20 2.95 12.12 -19.38
C THR A 20 3.26 12.61 -17.96
N GLY A 21 2.63 13.69 -17.50
CA GLY A 21 2.93 14.36 -16.23
C GLY A 21 2.05 14.03 -15.02
N CYS A 22 1.05 13.15 -15.12
CA CYS A 22 0.37 12.61 -13.93
C CYS A 22 1.13 11.39 -13.41
N GLY A 23 2.35 11.64 -12.92
CA GLY A 23 3.03 10.73 -12.00
C GLY A 23 2.26 10.69 -10.69
N GLN A 24 1.70 9.51 -10.41
CA GLN A 24 1.00 9.14 -9.19
C GLN A 24 1.81 9.51 -7.95
N THR A 25 1.52 10.68 -7.39
CA THR A 25 1.90 11.00 -6.02
C THR A 25 0.81 10.38 -5.15
N SER A 26 1.11 9.21 -4.59
CA SER A 26 0.39 8.66 -3.44
C SER A 26 0.57 9.63 -2.27
N THR A 27 -0.17 10.72 -2.28
CA THR A 27 -0.57 11.39 -1.04
C THR A 27 -1.37 10.36 -0.28
N LYS A 28 -0.73 9.71 0.70
CA LYS A 28 -1.42 9.18 1.88
C LYS A 28 -2.11 10.40 2.51
N THR A 29 -3.30 10.72 2.00
CA THR A 29 -4.28 11.48 2.73
C THR A 29 -4.52 10.63 3.97
N VAL A 30 -3.95 11.06 5.09
CA VAL A 30 -4.41 10.64 6.41
C VAL A 30 -5.80 11.28 6.52
N SER A 31 -6.77 10.63 5.88
CA SER A 31 -8.17 10.81 6.18
C SER A 31 -8.32 10.28 7.59
N THR A 32 -8.33 11.18 8.57
CA THR A 32 -9.06 10.94 9.82
C THR A 32 -10.54 10.87 9.46
N SER A 33 -10.93 9.78 8.79
CA SER A 33 -12.31 9.40 8.59
C SER A 33 -12.72 8.66 9.85
N THR A 34 -13.34 9.39 10.77
CA THR A 34 -14.25 8.85 11.79
C THR A 34 -15.54 8.39 11.12
N ASP A 35 -15.39 7.63 10.04
CA ASP A 35 -16.45 6.82 9.47
C ASP A 35 -15.97 5.40 9.71
N SER A 36 -16.78 4.60 10.39
CA SER A 36 -16.65 3.15 10.45
C SER A 36 -16.90 2.54 9.07
N SER A 37 -16.20 3.05 8.05
CA SER A 37 -16.16 2.49 6.71
C SER A 37 -15.69 1.05 6.86
N ASP A 38 -16.50 0.12 6.37
CA ASP A 38 -16.27 -1.33 6.46
C ASP A 38 -14.82 -1.67 6.10
N LEU A 39 -13.99 -1.85 7.15
CA LEU A 39 -12.61 -2.23 7.00
C LEU A 39 -12.60 -3.64 6.42
N HIS A 40 -11.85 -3.82 5.34
CA HIS A 40 -11.76 -5.09 4.63
C HIS A 40 -10.36 -5.29 4.06
N GLY A 41 -10.03 -6.55 3.77
CA GLY A 41 -8.76 -6.94 3.16
C GLY A 41 -7.90 -7.79 4.08
N THR A 42 -6.64 -8.00 3.69
CA THR A 42 -5.69 -8.84 4.44
C THR A 42 -4.53 -8.01 4.95
N ILE A 43 -4.19 -8.16 6.22
CA ILE A 43 -2.98 -7.59 6.84
C ILE A 43 -1.95 -8.71 6.99
N ALA A 44 -0.84 -8.59 6.27
CA ALA A 44 0.28 -9.52 6.34
C ALA A 44 1.25 -9.11 7.46
N ILE A 45 1.62 -10.07 8.30
CA ILE A 45 2.44 -9.86 9.49
C ILE A 45 3.53 -10.92 9.56
N SER A 46 4.78 -10.52 9.82
CA SER A 46 5.83 -11.48 10.15
C SER A 46 6.79 -11.05 11.24
N GLY A 47 7.43 -12.01 11.93
CA GLY A 47 8.65 -11.73 12.69
C GLY A 47 8.83 -12.47 14.00
N ALA A 48 9.12 -11.74 15.08
CA ALA A 48 9.49 -12.26 16.39
C ALA A 48 8.52 -13.32 16.92
N PHE A 49 9.04 -14.53 17.15
CA PHE A 49 8.25 -15.65 17.67
C PHE A 49 7.68 -15.38 19.06
N ALA A 50 8.41 -14.62 19.88
CA ALA A 50 7.96 -14.23 21.22
C ALA A 50 6.64 -13.43 21.21
N LEU A 51 6.37 -12.68 20.14
CA LEU A 51 5.16 -11.84 20.02
C LEU A 51 3.98 -12.58 19.37
N TYR A 52 4.20 -13.77 18.80
CA TYR A 52 3.19 -14.51 18.03
C TYR A 52 1.88 -14.80 18.80
N PRO A 53 1.91 -15.25 20.08
CA PRO A 53 0.67 -15.50 20.82
C PRO A 53 -0.15 -14.23 21.06
N MET A 54 0.53 -13.11 21.31
CA MET A 54 -0.10 -11.81 21.52
C MET A 54 -0.72 -11.29 20.21
N MET A 55 0.03 -11.35 19.11
CA MET A 55 -0.44 -10.90 17.79
C MET A 55 -1.66 -11.70 17.33
N THR A 56 -1.65 -13.02 17.52
CA THR A 56 -2.81 -13.90 17.22
C THR A 56 -4.04 -13.50 18.03
N THR A 57 -3.86 -13.15 19.31
CA THR A 57 -4.96 -12.70 20.16
C THR A 57 -5.53 -11.37 19.65
N TRP A 58 -4.67 -10.40 19.34
CA TRP A 58 -5.11 -9.11 18.81
C TRP A 58 -5.83 -9.23 17.48
N ALA A 59 -5.33 -10.07 16.56
CA ALA A 59 -5.98 -10.36 15.29
C ALA A 59 -7.40 -10.91 15.49
N SER A 60 -7.55 -11.89 16.38
CA SER A 60 -8.85 -12.48 16.73
C SER A 60 -9.82 -11.43 17.30
N GLU A 61 -9.39 -10.63 18.27
CA GLU A 61 -10.25 -9.60 18.87
C GLU A 61 -10.63 -8.50 17.87
N PHE A 62 -9.70 -8.10 17.01
CA PHE A 62 -9.96 -7.12 15.96
C PHE A 62 -10.96 -7.64 14.92
N GLN A 63 -10.81 -8.91 14.52
CA GLN A 63 -11.70 -9.53 13.54
C GLN A 63 -13.15 -9.67 14.04
N LYS A 64 -13.37 -9.76 15.37
CA LYS A 64 -14.74 -9.76 15.95
C LYS A 64 -15.52 -8.49 15.66
N ILE A 65 -14.83 -7.35 15.60
CA ILE A 65 -15.42 -6.04 15.34
C ILE A 65 -15.28 -5.61 13.87
N HIS A 66 -14.39 -6.27 13.11
CA HIS A 66 -14.15 -6.07 11.68
C HIS A 66 -14.03 -7.42 10.95
N PRO A 67 -15.17 -8.10 10.68
CA PRO A 67 -15.17 -9.48 10.17
C PRO A 67 -14.59 -9.63 8.75
N ASP A 68 -14.57 -8.55 7.97
CA ASP A 68 -14.03 -8.54 6.60
C ASP A 68 -12.50 -8.30 6.57
N VAL A 69 -11.86 -8.10 7.73
CA VAL A 69 -10.40 -8.00 7.86
C VAL A 69 -9.82 -9.37 8.21
N GLN A 70 -8.90 -9.81 7.36
CA GLN A 70 -8.14 -11.04 7.54
C GLN A 70 -6.71 -10.74 7.98
N PHE A 71 -6.10 -11.66 8.70
CA PHE A 71 -4.70 -11.58 9.12
C PHE A 71 -3.92 -12.79 8.61
N ASP A 72 -2.80 -12.55 7.95
CA ASP A 72 -1.82 -13.57 7.60
C ASP A 72 -0.59 -13.39 8.51
N ILE A 73 -0.44 -14.25 9.51
CA ILE A 73 0.57 -14.09 10.56
C ILE A 73 1.60 -15.22 10.46
N SER A 74 2.86 -14.85 10.26
CA SER A 74 4.00 -15.76 10.23
C SER A 74 5.03 -15.42 11.32
N ALA A 75 5.64 -16.41 11.95
CA ALA A 75 6.71 -16.18 12.92
C ALA A 75 7.99 -16.90 12.52
N GLY A 76 9.13 -16.21 12.62
CA GLY A 76 10.46 -16.74 12.30
C GLY A 76 11.62 -16.02 13.00
N GLY A 77 11.32 -15.14 13.97
CA GLY A 77 12.30 -14.34 14.70
C GLY A 77 12.32 -12.86 14.28
N ALA A 78 12.87 -12.00 15.14
CA ALA A 78 12.96 -10.55 14.94
C ALA A 78 13.64 -10.16 13.62
N GLY A 79 14.71 -10.89 13.25
CA GLY A 79 15.43 -10.68 12.00
C GLY A 79 14.57 -10.92 10.75
N LYS A 80 13.63 -11.88 10.80
CA LYS A 80 12.65 -12.09 9.73
C LYS A 80 11.71 -10.88 9.63
N GLY A 81 11.17 -10.40 10.76
CA GLY A 81 10.28 -9.24 10.77
C GLY A 81 10.94 -7.99 10.19
N MET A 82 12.20 -7.73 10.57
CA MET A 82 13.00 -6.64 10.00
C MET A 82 13.20 -6.81 8.48
N THR A 83 13.64 -8.00 8.04
CA THR A 83 13.94 -8.26 6.64
C THR A 83 12.69 -8.16 5.76
N ASP A 84 11.58 -8.79 6.18
CA ASP A 84 10.33 -8.81 5.43
C ASP A 84 9.73 -7.41 5.33
N THR A 85 9.82 -6.61 6.40
CA THR A 85 9.35 -5.20 6.39
C THR A 85 10.18 -4.36 5.42
N LEU A 86 11.51 -4.47 5.46
CA LEU A 86 12.40 -3.74 4.56
C LEU A 86 12.20 -4.16 3.09
N ALA A 87 11.86 -5.43 2.85
CA ALA A 87 11.54 -5.95 1.54
C ALA A 87 10.13 -5.56 1.05
N GLY A 88 9.28 -4.97 1.90
CA GLY A 88 7.88 -4.69 1.60
C GLY A 88 7.02 -5.94 1.43
N ALA A 89 7.43 -7.08 2.01
CA ALA A 89 6.73 -8.35 1.91
C ALA A 89 5.57 -8.50 2.90
N VAL A 90 5.56 -7.67 3.95
CA VAL A 90 4.52 -7.64 4.99
C VAL A 90 4.12 -6.20 5.31
N ASP A 91 2.90 -6.02 5.82
CA ASP A 91 2.43 -4.73 6.31
C ASP A 91 3.02 -4.39 7.69
N ILE A 92 3.24 -5.42 8.52
CA ILE A 92 3.73 -5.28 9.89
C ILE A 92 4.86 -6.28 10.18
N GLY A 93 6.02 -5.76 10.60
CA GLY A 93 7.12 -6.54 11.15
C GLY A 93 7.12 -6.58 12.67
N MET A 94 7.09 -7.78 13.25
CA MET A 94 7.35 -8.04 14.66
C MET A 94 8.87 -8.13 14.90
N ILE A 95 9.42 -7.28 15.76
CA ILE A 95 10.87 -7.19 16.03
C ILE A 95 11.12 -7.43 17.51
#